data_AF-A0A1X2HX02-F1
#
_entry.id   AF-A0A1X2HX02-F1
#
_cell.length_a   1.000
_cell.length_b   1.000
_cell.length_c   1.000
_cell.angle_alpha   90.00
_cell.angle_beta   90.00
_cell.angle_gamma   90.00
#
_symmetry.space_group_name_H-M   'P 1'
#
loop_
_entity.id
_entity.type
_entity.pdbx_description
1 polymer ?
#
loop_
_entity_poly.entity_id
_entity_poly.type
_entity_poly.pdbx_seq_one_letter_code
_entity_poly.pdbx_strand_id
1 'polypeptide(L)'
;MAGMDVLANISLETVITTIQFTMDRIDDWNNVVPEGKALRKECDSYKEIIVDLVDKPELPISNELNNVYGTIKSTNILIARFLKEDERTDRSALGKAGWKIQRAYLAYSYREHFKATTKTLKASKEEILKGLEFAKAMATPTAYNFKSKMVNEQCFKFWKEVCGQELHAPDWSQFTKEYQRKFDEQWSATHEERVRRVACSGEENHLSIAGYISLTKKCGFPLNYEYLPQLMDTHTTVSAQTRMNVARMINELIIYYSSKKMRDLLVAIFTWYKGCNRHDKEAWQGRANEWAETIKANRGKPAKELDERGRLAEQVDMARRTYSFFFQRYMVVFKIGQLSKEMFAEVDFPGKARMHEFKNHVGPLDKANFLVVMNNPEAKWESKRPKVYKFLEEFLADKPKEINAPPTPAPTPEEKVIPKEDEIPADAEKQPLPTFGLRDTLLNGLEIASKNPMINGAFTTLAE
;
A
#
# COMPACT_ATOMS: atom_id res chain seq x y z
N MET A 1 -26.24 25.58 -35.76
CA MET A 1 -24.79 25.70 -35.52
C MET A 1 -24.59 26.88 -34.58
N ALA A 2 -24.56 26.61 -33.27
CA ALA A 2 -24.21 27.61 -32.26
C ALA A 2 -22.76 27.34 -31.87
N GLY A 3 -21.87 28.29 -32.14
CA GLY A 3 -20.48 28.24 -31.71
C GLY A 3 -20.44 28.29 -30.19
N MET A 4 -20.00 27.22 -29.55
CA MET A 4 -19.49 27.30 -28.18
C MET A 4 -18.13 27.96 -28.28
N ASP A 5 -18.09 29.25 -27.96
CA ASP A 5 -16.84 29.93 -27.64
C ASP A 5 -16.15 29.14 -26.54
N VAL A 6 -15.04 28.49 -26.90
CA VAL A 6 -14.11 27.92 -25.93
C VAL A 6 -13.52 29.11 -25.18
N LEU A 7 -14.13 29.48 -24.05
CA LEU A 7 -13.55 30.42 -23.10
C LEU A 7 -12.20 29.85 -22.69
N ALA A 8 -11.12 30.41 -23.22
CA ALA A 8 -9.77 30.04 -22.86
C ALA A 8 -9.64 30.12 -21.33
N ASN A 9 -9.21 29.03 -20.69
CA ASN A 9 -8.93 29.05 -19.26
C ASN A 9 -7.77 30.00 -18.99
N ILE A 10 -8.07 31.18 -18.43
CA ILE A 10 -7.07 32.18 -18.08
C ILE A 10 -6.35 31.73 -16.82
N SER A 11 -5.02 31.69 -16.88
CA SER A 11 -4.21 31.29 -15.72
C SER A 11 -4.28 32.34 -14.60
N LEU A 12 -4.18 31.90 -13.35
CA LEU A 12 -4.08 32.78 -12.17
C LEU A 12 -2.95 33.80 -12.34
N GLU A 13 -1.80 33.36 -12.87
CA GLU A 13 -0.66 34.20 -13.19
C GLU A 13 -1.02 35.34 -14.15
N THR A 14 -1.78 35.03 -15.22
CA THR A 14 -2.23 36.04 -16.18
C THR A 14 -3.13 37.09 -15.52
N VAL A 15 -4.01 36.68 -14.62
CA VAL A 15 -4.87 37.61 -13.85
C VAL A 15 -4.02 38.48 -12.92
N ILE A 16 -3.07 37.89 -12.19
CA ILE A 16 -2.16 38.60 -11.28
C ILE A 16 -1.35 39.66 -12.04
N THR A 17 -0.73 39.29 -13.17
CA THR A 17 0.04 40.23 -14.00
C THR A 17 -0.85 41.37 -14.50
N THR A 18 -2.08 41.06 -14.89
CA THR A 18 -3.04 42.05 -15.42
C THR A 18 -3.49 43.03 -14.34
N ILE A 19 -3.71 42.55 -13.10
CA ILE A 19 -4.02 43.38 -11.92
C ILE A 19 -2.82 44.23 -11.52
N GLN A 20 -1.61 43.67 -11.52
CA GLN A 20 -0.39 44.38 -11.17
C GLN A 20 -0.16 45.57 -12.10
N PHE A 21 -0.34 45.37 -13.41
CA PHE A 21 -0.26 46.47 -14.38
C PHE A 21 -1.23 47.61 -14.04
N THR A 22 -2.47 47.30 -13.65
CA THR A 22 -3.45 48.30 -13.25
C THR A 22 -2.98 49.07 -12.02
N MET A 23 -2.49 48.36 -11.00
CA MET A 23 -2.02 48.97 -9.76
C MET A 23 -0.83 49.90 -9.98
N ASP A 24 0.14 49.50 -10.81
CA ASP A 24 1.35 50.28 -11.11
C ASP A 24 1.02 51.60 -11.83
N ARG A 25 -0.06 51.61 -12.62
CA ARG A 25 -0.45 52.74 -13.48
C ARG A 25 -1.56 53.60 -12.90
N ILE A 26 -2.31 53.10 -11.93
CA ILE A 26 -3.35 53.91 -11.26
C ILE A 26 -2.72 54.99 -10.37
N ASP A 27 -1.47 54.80 -9.95
CA ASP A 27 -0.73 55.80 -9.18
C ASP A 27 -0.46 57.07 -10.01
N ASP A 28 -0.39 56.96 -11.34
CA ASP A 28 -0.30 58.10 -12.28
C ASP A 28 -1.57 59.00 -12.26
N TRP A 29 -2.64 58.54 -11.62
CA TRP A 29 -3.95 59.19 -11.53
C TRP A 29 -4.29 59.75 -10.14
N ASN A 30 -3.41 59.53 -9.15
CA ASN A 30 -3.67 59.81 -7.73
C ASN A 30 -4.09 61.26 -7.43
N ASN A 31 -3.73 62.21 -8.29
CA ASN A 31 -4.02 63.63 -8.13
C ASN A 31 -5.30 64.10 -8.85
N VAL A 32 -5.98 63.23 -9.61
CA VAL A 32 -7.07 63.65 -10.51
C VAL A 32 -8.37 62.85 -10.27
N VAL A 33 -8.28 61.59 -9.83
CA VAL A 33 -9.46 60.72 -9.66
C VAL A 33 -9.39 59.95 -8.33
N PRO A 34 -10.17 60.34 -7.29
CA PRO A 34 -10.24 59.61 -6.02
C PRO A 34 -10.62 58.14 -6.17
N GLU A 35 -11.43 57.81 -7.18
CA GLU A 35 -11.85 56.44 -7.49
C GLU A 35 -10.69 55.52 -7.90
N GLY A 36 -9.56 56.08 -8.36
CA GLY A 36 -8.35 55.31 -8.64
C GLY A 36 -7.79 54.65 -7.38
N LYS A 37 -7.84 55.34 -6.22
CA LYS A 37 -7.42 54.77 -4.93
C LYS A 37 -8.34 53.64 -4.47
N ALA A 38 -9.64 53.79 -4.71
CA ALA A 38 -10.62 52.74 -4.39
C ALA A 38 -10.39 51.50 -5.26
N LEU A 39 -10.13 51.68 -6.56
CA LEU A 39 -9.81 50.58 -7.46
C LEU A 39 -8.48 49.90 -7.08
N ARG A 40 -7.44 50.66 -6.73
CA ARG A 40 -6.15 50.11 -6.23
C ARG A 40 -6.37 49.20 -5.02
N LYS A 41 -7.14 49.68 -4.03
CA LYS A 41 -7.46 48.91 -2.81
C LYS A 41 -8.19 47.61 -3.12
N GLU A 42 -9.14 47.61 -4.05
CA GLU A 42 -9.84 46.38 -4.43
C GLU A 42 -8.95 45.45 -5.28
N CYS A 43 -8.08 45.98 -6.14
CA CYS A 43 -7.06 45.20 -6.84
C CYS A 43 -6.11 44.49 -5.86
N ASP A 44 -5.60 45.23 -4.87
CA ASP A 44 -4.76 44.70 -3.78
C ASP A 44 -5.49 43.56 -3.06
N SER A 45 -6.73 43.80 -2.63
CA SER A 45 -7.50 42.80 -1.88
C SER A 45 -7.93 41.59 -2.71
N TYR A 46 -8.17 41.76 -4.01
CA TYR A 46 -8.47 40.65 -4.91
C TYR A 46 -7.21 39.79 -5.15
N LYS A 47 -6.04 40.43 -5.30
CA LYS A 47 -4.76 39.75 -5.46
C LYS A 47 -4.42 38.87 -4.25
N GLU A 48 -4.68 39.33 -3.03
CA GLU A 48 -4.52 38.53 -1.81
C GLU A 48 -5.32 37.22 -1.88
N ILE A 49 -6.58 37.27 -2.32
CA ILE A 49 -7.43 36.08 -2.41
C ILE A 49 -7.01 35.15 -3.54
N ILE A 50 -6.54 35.67 -4.68
CA ILE A 50 -6.01 34.83 -5.76
C ILE A 50 -4.80 34.03 -5.28
N VAL A 51 -3.93 34.61 -4.45
CA VAL A 51 -2.77 33.90 -3.90
C VAL A 51 -3.22 32.70 -3.06
N ASP A 52 -4.28 32.86 -2.25
CA ASP A 52 -4.86 31.78 -1.44
C ASP A 52 -5.56 30.67 -2.24
N LEU A 53 -5.73 30.87 -3.56
CA LEU A 53 -6.31 29.91 -4.50
C LEU A 53 -5.27 29.05 -5.22
N VAL A 54 -3.97 29.40 -5.14
CA VAL A 54 -2.89 28.66 -5.81
C VAL A 54 -2.86 27.19 -5.38
N ASP A 55 -3.13 26.92 -4.10
CA ASP A 55 -3.14 25.56 -3.55
C ASP A 55 -4.47 24.82 -3.73
N LYS A 56 -5.44 25.39 -4.47
CA LYS A 56 -6.81 24.84 -4.61
C LYS A 56 -7.28 24.84 -6.08
N PRO A 57 -6.60 24.09 -6.97
CA PRO A 57 -6.86 24.11 -8.41
C PRO A 57 -8.24 23.55 -8.81
N GLU A 58 -8.92 22.85 -7.92
CA GLU A 58 -10.20 22.17 -8.20
C GLU A 58 -11.44 23.07 -7.98
N LEU A 59 -11.25 24.30 -7.49
CA LEU A 59 -12.37 25.22 -7.28
C LEU A 59 -12.95 25.69 -8.62
N PRO A 60 -14.28 25.67 -8.81
CA PRO A 60 -14.93 26.08 -10.06
C PRO A 60 -15.02 27.62 -10.19
N ILE A 61 -13.86 28.29 -10.14
CA ILE A 61 -13.74 29.77 -10.15
C ILE A 61 -13.37 30.35 -11.52
N SER A 62 -13.40 29.53 -12.57
CA SER A 62 -12.95 29.91 -13.91
C SER A 62 -13.75 31.08 -14.49
N ASN A 63 -15.05 31.16 -14.18
CA ASN A 63 -15.93 32.21 -14.66
C ASN A 63 -15.58 33.56 -14.01
N GLU A 64 -15.32 33.56 -12.71
CA GLU A 64 -14.95 34.73 -11.92
C GLU A 64 -13.58 35.25 -12.37
N LEU A 65 -12.61 34.36 -12.61
CA LEU A 65 -11.31 34.72 -13.15
C LEU A 65 -11.41 35.33 -14.55
N ASN A 66 -12.22 34.75 -15.44
CA ASN A 66 -12.45 35.28 -16.78
C ASN A 66 -13.14 36.66 -16.75
N ASN A 67 -14.15 36.83 -15.89
CA ASN A 67 -14.85 38.09 -15.71
C ASN A 67 -13.94 39.20 -15.20
N VAL A 68 -13.11 38.90 -14.20
CA VAL A 68 -12.14 39.85 -13.66
C VAL A 68 -11.06 40.18 -14.66
N TYR A 69 -10.48 39.19 -15.35
CA TYR A 69 -9.51 39.44 -16.40
C TYR A 69 -10.08 40.35 -17.50
N GLY A 70 -11.26 40.02 -18.02
CA GLY A 70 -11.90 40.81 -19.09
C GLY A 70 -12.13 42.26 -18.67
N THR A 71 -12.62 42.45 -17.44
CA THR A 71 -12.89 43.79 -16.89
C THR A 71 -11.60 44.58 -16.66
N ILE A 72 -10.59 43.99 -16.03
CA ILE A 72 -9.32 44.67 -15.74
C ILE A 72 -8.55 44.95 -17.03
N LYS A 73 -8.56 44.03 -18.01
CA LYS A 73 -7.97 44.25 -19.33
C LYS A 73 -8.62 45.43 -20.04
N SER A 74 -9.96 45.53 -20.01
CA SER A 74 -10.68 46.70 -20.56
C SER A 74 -10.22 47.99 -19.88
N THR A 75 -10.12 47.98 -18.55
CA THR A 75 -9.64 49.13 -17.77
C THR A 75 -8.19 49.50 -18.10
N ASN A 76 -7.32 48.53 -18.32
CA ASN A 76 -5.93 48.76 -18.73
C ASN A 76 -5.81 49.40 -20.11
N ILE A 77 -6.71 49.06 -21.05
CA ILE A 77 -6.77 49.72 -22.37
C ILE A 77 -7.11 51.21 -22.20
N LEU A 78 -8.03 51.55 -21.30
CA LEU A 78 -8.41 52.94 -21.04
C LEU A 78 -7.29 53.72 -20.35
N ILE A 79 -6.59 53.10 -19.40
CA ILE A 79 -5.40 53.67 -18.76
C ILE A 79 -4.33 53.97 -19.82
N ALA A 80 -4.03 53.01 -20.70
CA ALA A 80 -3.04 53.19 -21.75
C ALA A 80 -3.44 54.31 -22.75
N ARG A 81 -4.74 54.38 -23.11
CA ARG A 81 -5.26 55.45 -23.97
C ARG A 81 -5.07 56.83 -23.34
N PHE A 82 -5.44 56.97 -22.06
CA PHE A 82 -5.27 58.21 -21.33
C PHE A 82 -3.81 58.66 -21.28
N LEU A 83 -2.87 57.75 -20.96
CA LEU A 83 -1.44 58.09 -20.91
C LEU A 83 -0.94 58.61 -22.26
N LYS A 84 -1.35 57.98 -23.35
CA LYS A 84 -1.02 58.41 -24.72
C LYS A 84 -1.61 59.78 -25.07
N GLU A 85 -2.81 60.08 -24.57
CA GLU A 85 -3.47 61.38 -24.77
C GLU A 85 -2.83 62.49 -23.90
N ASP A 86 -2.39 62.15 -22.69
CA ASP A 86 -1.72 63.08 -21.76
C ASP A 86 -0.30 63.48 -22.25
N GLU A 87 0.41 62.57 -22.92
CA GLU A 87 1.75 62.82 -23.48
C GLU A 87 1.77 63.81 -24.66
N ARG A 88 0.64 64.00 -25.37
CA ARG A 88 0.58 64.72 -26.66
C ARG A 88 0.57 66.25 -26.58
N THR A 89 0.71 66.85 -25.40
CA THR A 89 0.47 68.30 -25.20
C THR A 89 1.76 69.10 -24.94
N ASP A 90 2.07 70.03 -25.86
CA ASP A 90 3.20 70.98 -25.74
C ASP A 90 3.08 71.87 -24.49
N ARG A 91 4.10 71.80 -23.63
CA ARG A 91 4.07 72.28 -22.23
C ARG A 91 4.36 73.78 -22.05
N SER A 92 3.74 74.67 -22.84
CA SER A 92 3.87 76.13 -22.63
C SER A 92 3.18 76.57 -21.33
N ALA A 93 3.58 77.71 -20.73
CA ALA A 93 3.06 78.16 -19.43
C ALA A 93 1.55 78.49 -19.43
N LEU A 94 1.02 79.06 -20.52
CA LEU A 94 -0.42 79.20 -20.78
C LEU A 94 -1.08 77.83 -21.06
N GLY A 95 -0.34 76.92 -21.67
CA GLY A 95 -0.73 75.52 -21.87
C GLY A 95 -0.83 74.72 -20.57
N LYS A 96 -0.10 75.05 -19.49
CA LYS A 96 -0.15 74.29 -18.22
C LYS A 96 -1.51 74.31 -17.54
N ALA A 97 -2.20 75.45 -17.53
CA ALA A 97 -3.54 75.54 -16.92
C ALA A 97 -4.60 74.84 -17.79
N GLY A 98 -4.56 75.06 -19.11
CA GLY A 98 -5.43 74.37 -20.07
C GLY A 98 -5.23 72.85 -20.06
N TRP A 99 -3.97 72.40 -20.00
CA TRP A 99 -3.61 70.99 -19.85
C TRP A 99 -4.12 70.38 -18.55
N LYS A 100 -4.02 71.09 -17.41
CA LYS A 100 -4.60 70.62 -16.14
C LYS A 100 -6.12 70.44 -16.23
N ILE A 101 -6.83 71.37 -16.87
CA ILE A 101 -8.28 71.28 -17.07
C ILE A 101 -8.63 70.13 -18.02
N GLN A 102 -7.91 69.99 -19.13
CA GLN A 102 -8.09 68.89 -20.09
C GLN A 102 -7.82 67.53 -19.46
N ARG A 103 -6.72 67.39 -18.71
CA ARG A 103 -6.39 66.19 -17.94
C ARG A 103 -7.49 65.87 -16.92
N ALA A 104 -8.02 66.88 -16.23
CA ALA A 104 -9.13 66.70 -15.29
C ALA A 104 -10.42 66.23 -15.99
N TYR A 105 -10.74 66.78 -17.17
CA TYR A 105 -11.90 66.37 -17.96
C TYR A 105 -11.76 64.95 -18.54
N LEU A 106 -10.60 64.65 -19.13
CA LEU A 106 -10.25 63.30 -19.60
C LEU A 106 -10.37 62.32 -18.45
N ALA A 107 -9.78 62.62 -17.30
CA ALA A 107 -9.82 61.73 -16.16
C ALA A 107 -11.24 61.59 -15.57
N TYR A 108 -12.05 62.65 -15.59
CA TYR A 108 -13.47 62.61 -15.21
C TYR A 108 -14.26 61.60 -16.04
N SER A 109 -14.02 61.54 -17.36
CA SER A 109 -14.70 60.61 -18.27
C SER A 109 -14.46 59.12 -17.95
N TYR A 110 -13.37 58.81 -17.24
CA TYR A 110 -13.01 57.44 -16.85
C TYR A 110 -13.46 57.04 -15.43
N ARG A 111 -14.01 57.98 -14.63
CA ARG A 111 -14.42 57.72 -13.24
C ARG A 111 -15.46 56.59 -13.13
N GLU A 112 -16.46 56.61 -14.00
CA GLU A 112 -17.52 55.59 -13.99
C GLU A 112 -16.98 54.20 -14.36
N HIS A 113 -15.95 54.13 -15.20
CA HIS A 113 -15.31 52.85 -15.52
C HIS A 113 -14.53 52.30 -14.32
N PHE A 114 -13.83 53.15 -13.57
CA PHE A 114 -13.15 52.72 -12.34
C PHE A 114 -14.15 52.26 -11.27
N LYS A 115 -15.28 52.96 -11.10
CA LYS A 115 -16.35 52.52 -10.19
C LYS A 115 -16.95 51.18 -10.62
N ALA A 116 -17.23 51.00 -11.90
CA ALA A 116 -17.77 49.75 -12.43
C ALA A 116 -16.79 48.59 -12.26
N THR A 117 -15.50 48.82 -12.52
CA THR A 117 -14.41 47.84 -12.29
C THR A 117 -14.33 47.46 -10.83
N THR A 118 -14.32 48.47 -9.93
CA THR A 118 -14.30 48.27 -8.48
C THR A 118 -15.48 47.42 -8.01
N LYS A 119 -16.69 47.71 -8.51
CA LYS A 119 -17.90 46.93 -8.19
C LYS A 119 -17.79 45.48 -8.66
N THR A 120 -17.24 45.26 -9.85
CA THR A 120 -17.06 43.91 -10.42
C THR A 120 -16.04 43.09 -9.63
N LEU A 121 -14.93 43.70 -9.23
CA LEU A 121 -13.93 43.07 -8.36
C LEU A 121 -14.54 42.66 -7.02
N LYS A 122 -15.32 43.56 -6.38
CA LYS A 122 -16.00 43.25 -5.11
C LYS A 122 -16.96 42.07 -5.23
N ALA A 123 -17.83 42.09 -6.23
CA ALA A 123 -18.79 41.01 -6.44
C ALA A 123 -18.09 39.67 -6.71
N SER A 124 -17.07 39.67 -7.57
CA SER A 124 -16.32 38.44 -7.90
C SER A 124 -15.54 37.91 -6.69
N LYS A 125 -15.01 38.82 -5.85
CA LYS A 125 -14.33 38.47 -4.59
C LYS A 125 -15.28 37.77 -3.63
N GLU A 126 -16.48 38.31 -3.44
CA GLU A 126 -17.49 37.72 -2.55
C GLU A 126 -17.88 36.31 -2.98
N GLU A 127 -18.04 36.06 -4.29
CA GLU A 127 -18.35 34.72 -4.81
C GLU A 127 -17.19 33.73 -4.60
N ILE A 128 -15.93 34.16 -4.82
CA ILE A 128 -14.76 33.31 -4.54
C ILE A 128 -14.67 32.96 -3.06
N LEU A 129 -14.91 33.91 -2.16
CA LEU A 129 -14.92 33.67 -0.72
C LEU A 129 -15.99 32.66 -0.30
N LYS A 130 -17.21 32.76 -0.86
CA LYS A 130 -18.27 31.76 -0.63
C LYS A 130 -17.84 30.37 -1.12
N GLY A 131 -17.21 30.29 -2.29
CA GLY A 131 -16.67 29.05 -2.83
C GLY A 131 -15.58 28.43 -1.93
N LEU A 132 -14.72 29.26 -1.36
CA LEU A 132 -13.69 28.86 -0.40
C LEU A 132 -14.26 28.33 0.91
N GLU A 133 -15.28 28.99 1.46
CA GLU A 133 -15.98 28.53 2.67
C GLU A 133 -16.69 27.19 2.43
N PHE A 134 -17.38 27.05 1.29
CA PHE A 134 -18.01 25.81 0.89
C PHE A 134 -17.00 24.67 0.73
N ALA A 135 -15.88 24.93 0.07
CA ALA A 135 -14.82 23.93 -0.09
C ALA A 135 -14.20 23.53 1.25
N LYS A 136 -14.03 24.47 2.19
CA LYS A 136 -13.56 24.17 3.55
C LYS A 136 -14.55 23.28 4.32
N ALA A 137 -15.85 23.51 4.16
CA ALA A 137 -16.89 22.68 4.75
C ALA A 137 -16.95 21.27 4.12
N MET A 138 -16.76 21.16 2.81
CA MET A 138 -16.71 19.89 2.07
C MET A 138 -15.41 19.11 2.30
N ALA A 139 -14.30 19.80 2.58
CA ALA A 139 -12.99 19.19 2.79
C ALA A 139 -12.85 18.52 4.16
N THR A 140 -13.71 18.82 5.13
CA THR A 140 -13.70 18.13 6.42
C THR A 140 -14.53 16.85 6.29
N PRO A 141 -13.91 15.66 6.21
CA PRO A 141 -14.68 14.44 6.07
C PRO A 141 -15.49 14.22 7.34
N THR A 142 -16.79 14.01 7.20
CA THR A 142 -17.69 13.64 8.31
C THR A 142 -18.15 12.20 8.16
N ALA A 143 -18.72 11.62 9.21
CA ALA A 143 -19.29 10.28 9.13
C ALA A 143 -20.30 10.10 7.98
N TYR A 144 -21.05 11.16 7.64
CA TYR A 144 -22.00 11.15 6.53
C TYR A 144 -21.34 10.85 5.17
N ASN A 145 -20.11 11.35 4.93
CA ASN A 145 -19.35 11.08 3.70
C ASN A 145 -19.01 9.59 3.52
N PHE A 146 -19.06 8.81 4.60
CA PHE A 146 -18.77 7.37 4.58
C PHE A 146 -20.03 6.49 4.61
N LYS A 147 -21.23 7.09 4.65
CA LYS A 147 -22.50 6.35 4.72
C LYS A 147 -22.64 5.28 3.64
N SER A 148 -22.32 5.62 2.38
CA SER A 148 -22.38 4.68 1.24
C SER A 148 -21.35 3.55 1.30
N LYS A 149 -20.33 3.68 2.16
CA LYS A 149 -19.29 2.66 2.34
C LYS A 149 -19.62 1.69 3.47
N MET A 150 -20.64 1.97 4.29
CA MET A 150 -21.10 1.07 5.36
C MET A 150 -22.00 -0.04 4.80
N VAL A 151 -22.10 -1.16 5.52
CA VAL A 151 -22.83 -2.35 5.04
C VAL A 151 -24.33 -2.12 4.92
N ASN A 152 -24.92 -1.37 5.85
CA ASN A 152 -26.35 -1.04 5.85
C ASN A 152 -26.63 0.25 6.64
N GLU A 153 -27.87 0.75 6.57
CA GLU A 153 -28.29 1.97 7.28
C GLU A 153 -28.18 1.83 8.81
N GLN A 154 -28.38 0.62 9.34
CA GLN A 154 -28.30 0.37 10.79
C GLN A 154 -26.86 0.56 11.30
N CYS A 155 -25.86 0.13 10.54
CA CYS A 155 -24.44 0.35 10.79
C CYS A 155 -24.11 1.85 10.89
N PHE A 156 -24.67 2.67 9.99
CA PHE A 156 -24.51 4.12 10.02
C PHE A 156 -25.21 4.78 11.20
N LYS A 157 -26.45 4.37 11.49
CA LYS A 157 -27.21 4.88 12.64
C LYS A 157 -26.48 4.59 13.95
N PHE A 158 -25.89 3.40 14.10
CA PHE A 158 -25.11 3.07 15.28
C PHE A 158 -23.85 3.92 15.43
N TRP A 159 -23.05 4.09 14.36
CA TRP A 159 -21.90 4.99 14.40
C TRP A 159 -22.30 6.41 14.82
N LYS A 160 -23.37 6.94 14.21
CA LYS A 160 -23.84 8.30 14.52
C LYS A 160 -24.32 8.45 15.97
N GLU A 161 -24.92 7.40 16.53
CA GLU A 161 -25.38 7.40 17.93
C GLU A 161 -24.21 7.45 18.91
N VAL A 162 -23.13 6.70 18.65
CA VAL A 162 -21.98 6.59 19.57
C VAL A 162 -20.94 7.68 19.33
N CYS A 163 -20.64 7.99 18.06
CA CYS A 163 -19.52 8.84 17.65
C CYS A 163 -19.96 10.18 17.02
N GLY A 164 -21.25 10.39 16.77
CA GLY A 164 -21.74 11.62 16.13
C GLY A 164 -21.27 11.75 14.67
N GLN A 165 -20.67 12.90 14.34
CA GLN A 165 -20.09 13.18 13.01
C GLN A 165 -18.58 12.91 12.94
N GLU A 166 -17.97 12.55 14.06
CA GLU A 166 -16.53 12.31 14.17
C GLU A 166 -16.10 11.07 13.37
N LEU A 167 -14.84 11.08 12.93
CA LEU A 167 -14.22 9.97 12.19
C LEU A 167 -13.52 8.96 13.10
N HIS A 168 -13.47 9.21 14.41
CA HIS A 168 -12.87 8.33 15.40
C HIS A 168 -13.84 8.17 16.57
N ALA A 169 -13.90 6.98 17.15
CA ALA A 169 -14.62 6.75 18.37
C ALA A 169 -13.93 7.48 19.54
N PRO A 170 -14.68 8.08 20.48
CA PRO A 170 -14.11 8.80 21.61
C PRO A 170 -13.27 7.89 22.52
N ASP A 171 -13.73 6.66 22.72
CA ASP A 171 -13.01 5.64 23.47
C ASP A 171 -13.45 4.23 23.04
N TRP A 172 -12.51 3.27 23.05
CA TRP A 172 -12.79 1.89 22.70
C TRP A 172 -13.76 1.24 23.69
N SER A 173 -13.57 1.46 25.00
CA SER A 173 -14.43 0.87 26.03
C SER A 173 -15.86 1.40 25.96
N GLN A 174 -16.02 2.69 25.66
CA GLN A 174 -17.35 3.28 25.44
C GLN A 174 -18.03 2.67 24.22
N PHE A 175 -17.30 2.54 23.10
CA PHE A 175 -17.85 1.96 21.88
C PHE A 175 -18.30 0.50 22.09
N THR A 176 -17.46 -0.34 22.72
CA THR A 176 -17.78 -1.75 22.95
C THR A 176 -18.93 -1.93 23.93
N LYS A 177 -19.00 -1.14 24.99
CA LYS A 177 -20.13 -1.16 25.94
C LYS A 177 -21.46 -0.83 25.26
N GLU A 178 -21.50 0.23 24.44
CA GLU A 178 -22.72 0.60 23.73
C GLU A 178 -23.12 -0.44 22.69
N TYR A 179 -22.14 -1.06 22.02
CA TYR A 179 -22.40 -2.15 21.07
C TYR A 179 -23.01 -3.37 21.79
N GLN A 180 -22.35 -3.87 22.83
CA GLN A 180 -22.80 -5.02 23.62
C GLN A 180 -24.20 -4.80 24.22
N ARG A 181 -24.44 -3.59 24.76
CA ARG A 181 -25.74 -3.20 25.30
C ARG A 181 -26.84 -3.19 24.24
N LYS A 182 -26.57 -2.69 23.04
CA LYS A 182 -27.58 -2.51 21.98
C LYS A 182 -27.99 -3.83 21.32
N PHE A 183 -27.04 -4.75 21.18
CA PHE A 183 -27.26 -6.03 20.50
C PHE A 183 -27.41 -7.22 21.45
N ASP A 184 -27.42 -6.97 22.77
CA ASP A 184 -27.52 -7.99 23.83
C ASP A 184 -26.43 -9.08 23.69
N GLU A 185 -25.20 -8.63 23.48
CA GLU A 185 -24.05 -9.50 23.24
C GLU A 185 -23.04 -9.42 24.38
N GLN A 186 -22.46 -10.56 24.77
CA GLN A 186 -21.34 -10.61 25.71
C GLN A 186 -20.08 -11.11 25.00
N TRP A 187 -19.06 -10.26 24.92
CA TRP A 187 -17.78 -10.65 24.35
C TRP A 187 -16.87 -11.17 25.44
N SER A 188 -16.28 -12.35 25.22
CA SER A 188 -15.13 -12.76 26.02
C SER A 188 -13.92 -11.86 25.71
N ALA A 189 -12.94 -11.82 26.61
CA ALA A 189 -11.71 -11.05 26.39
C ALA A 189 -11.03 -11.38 25.03
N THR A 190 -11.09 -12.65 24.62
CA THR A 190 -10.56 -13.11 23.33
C THR A 190 -11.38 -12.59 22.15
N HIS A 191 -12.70 -12.49 22.27
CA HIS A 191 -13.57 -11.93 21.23
C HIS A 191 -13.36 -10.42 21.09
N GLU A 192 -13.32 -9.71 22.21
CA GLU A 192 -13.08 -8.26 22.22
C GLU A 192 -11.74 -7.92 21.55
N GLU A 193 -10.68 -8.66 21.87
CA GLU A 193 -9.37 -8.47 21.24
C GLU A 193 -9.39 -8.76 19.73
N ARG A 194 -10.15 -9.77 19.27
CA ARG A 194 -10.30 -10.06 17.83
C ARG A 194 -11.02 -8.93 17.10
N VAL A 195 -12.13 -8.46 17.65
CA VAL A 195 -12.88 -7.34 17.09
C VAL A 195 -12.00 -6.10 17.07
N ARG A 196 -11.30 -5.81 18.17
CA ARG A 196 -10.37 -4.69 18.30
C ARG A 196 -9.29 -4.71 17.24
N ARG A 197 -8.64 -5.85 17.00
CA ARG A 197 -7.58 -5.96 15.98
C ARG A 197 -8.06 -5.78 14.54
N VAL A 198 -9.31 -6.15 14.25
CA VAL A 198 -9.89 -5.93 12.92
C VAL A 198 -10.33 -4.48 12.75
N ALA A 199 -10.80 -3.86 13.83
CA ALA A 199 -11.40 -2.54 13.83
C ALA A 199 -10.37 -1.41 14.05
N CYS A 200 -9.30 -1.64 14.79
CA CYS A 200 -8.24 -0.68 15.07
C CYS A 200 -6.98 -1.10 14.31
N SER A 201 -6.63 -0.37 13.24
CA SER A 201 -5.44 -0.66 12.43
C SER A 201 -4.21 0.10 12.96
N GLY A 202 -3.19 -0.60 13.46
CA GLY A 202 -1.87 -0.03 13.80
C GLY A 202 -1.56 0.06 15.29
N GLU A 203 -0.56 0.89 15.64
CA GLU A 203 -0.18 1.23 17.04
C GLU A 203 -1.22 2.13 17.73
N GLU A 204 -2.24 2.57 16.99
CA GLU A 204 -3.31 3.43 17.47
C GLU A 204 -4.38 2.61 18.19
N ASN A 205 -4.57 2.89 19.49
CA ASN A 205 -5.55 2.22 20.35
C ASN A 205 -7.01 2.64 20.09
N HIS A 206 -7.28 3.47 19.09
CA HIS A 206 -8.60 4.08 18.88
C HIS A 206 -9.27 3.56 17.60
N LEU A 207 -10.60 3.40 17.64
CA LEU A 207 -11.40 2.93 16.51
C LEU A 207 -11.66 4.08 15.53
N SER A 208 -11.13 4.00 14.32
CA SER A 208 -11.48 4.93 13.24
C SER A 208 -12.73 4.46 12.48
N ILE A 209 -13.40 5.37 11.78
CA ILE A 209 -14.56 5.06 10.93
C ILE A 209 -14.19 4.10 9.80
N ALA A 210 -12.97 4.21 9.27
CA ALA A 210 -12.44 3.31 8.25
C ALA A 210 -12.25 1.89 8.82
N GLY A 211 -11.77 1.80 10.05
CA GLY A 211 -11.65 0.57 10.82
C GLY A 211 -13.00 -0.10 11.08
N TYR A 212 -13.99 0.70 11.52
CA TYR A 212 -15.37 0.23 11.73
C TYR A 212 -16.04 -0.25 10.42
N ILE A 213 -15.87 0.48 9.31
CA ILE A 213 -16.35 0.05 7.99
C ILE A 213 -15.70 -1.28 7.58
N SER A 214 -14.41 -1.42 7.82
CA SER A 214 -13.66 -2.64 7.47
C SER A 214 -14.13 -3.84 8.28
N LEU A 215 -14.33 -3.65 9.59
CA LEU A 215 -14.89 -4.65 10.50
C LEU A 215 -16.27 -5.11 10.02
N THR A 216 -17.18 -4.17 9.83
CA THR A 216 -18.58 -4.46 9.49
C THR A 216 -18.72 -5.05 8.09
N LYS A 217 -17.91 -4.62 7.11
CA LYS A 217 -17.88 -5.27 5.79
C LYS A 217 -17.44 -6.73 5.83
N LYS A 218 -16.50 -7.06 6.71
CA LYS A 218 -16.01 -8.43 6.86
C LYS A 218 -16.99 -9.31 7.63
N CYS A 219 -17.59 -8.78 8.70
CA CYS A 219 -18.37 -9.58 9.64
C CYS A 219 -19.89 -9.39 9.51
N GLY A 220 -20.35 -8.46 8.68
CA GLY A 220 -21.74 -8.01 8.67
C GLY A 220 -22.05 -6.95 9.73
N PHE A 221 -23.31 -6.51 9.79
CA PHE A 221 -23.83 -5.67 10.86
C PHE A 221 -25.30 -6.03 11.16
N PRO A 222 -25.63 -6.53 12.37
CA PRO A 222 -24.74 -6.82 13.50
C PRO A 222 -23.61 -7.79 13.17
N LEU A 223 -22.50 -7.73 13.91
CA LEU A 223 -21.31 -8.54 13.70
C LEU A 223 -21.64 -10.02 13.85
N ASN A 224 -21.45 -10.79 12.78
CA ASN A 224 -21.40 -12.23 12.84
C ASN A 224 -19.96 -12.68 13.16
N TYR A 225 -19.78 -13.27 14.34
CA TYR A 225 -18.48 -13.69 14.85
C TYR A 225 -17.86 -14.89 14.15
N GLU A 226 -18.65 -15.67 13.42
CA GLU A 226 -18.14 -16.78 12.61
C GLU A 226 -17.19 -16.26 11.52
N TYR A 227 -17.41 -15.01 11.08
CA TYR A 227 -16.57 -14.33 10.09
C TYR A 227 -15.41 -13.55 10.70
N LEU A 228 -15.31 -13.44 12.02
CA LEU A 228 -14.12 -12.87 12.63
C LEU A 228 -12.93 -13.79 12.34
N PRO A 229 -11.80 -13.28 11.86
CA PRO A 229 -10.59 -14.07 11.73
C PRO A 229 -10.28 -14.74 13.07
N GLN A 230 -9.96 -16.05 13.06
CA GLN A 230 -9.41 -16.68 14.26
C GLN A 230 -8.12 -15.94 14.65
N LEU A 231 -7.82 -15.89 15.94
CA LEU A 231 -6.72 -15.10 16.53
C LEU A 231 -5.35 -15.73 16.18
N MET A 232 -5.04 -15.82 14.88
CA MET A 232 -3.82 -16.37 14.27
C MET A 232 -3.65 -15.70 12.90
N ASP A 233 -2.74 -14.72 12.81
CA ASP A 233 -2.11 -14.06 11.65
C ASP A 233 -2.47 -14.49 10.20
N THR A 234 -3.74 -14.50 9.80
CA THR A 234 -4.10 -14.68 8.38
C THR A 234 -3.65 -13.48 7.53
N HIS A 235 -3.36 -13.71 6.24
CA HIS A 235 -2.96 -12.70 5.22
C HIS A 235 -3.66 -11.32 5.28
N THR A 236 -4.86 -11.24 5.84
CA THR A 236 -5.71 -10.04 5.85
C THR A 236 -5.47 -9.08 7.02
N THR A 237 -4.70 -9.46 8.04
CA THR A 237 -4.46 -8.64 9.25
C THR A 237 -3.07 -8.01 9.30
N VAL A 238 -2.14 -8.43 8.43
CA VAL A 238 -0.76 -7.93 8.39
C VAL A 238 -0.64 -6.72 7.46
N SER A 239 0.27 -5.79 7.75
CA SER A 239 0.50 -4.62 6.89
C SER A 239 0.96 -5.04 5.48
N ALA A 240 0.68 -4.21 4.48
CA ALA A 240 1.14 -4.47 3.11
C ALA A 240 2.68 -4.59 3.04
N GLN A 241 3.40 -3.80 3.84
CA GLN A 241 4.85 -3.86 3.94
C GLN A 241 5.35 -5.20 4.47
N THR A 242 4.72 -5.74 5.52
CA THR A 242 5.08 -7.05 6.07
C THR A 242 4.79 -8.16 5.05
N ARG A 243 3.67 -8.08 4.33
CA ARG A 243 3.38 -9.01 3.22
C ARG A 243 4.44 -8.98 2.14
N MET A 244 4.84 -7.79 1.69
CA MET A 244 5.90 -7.64 0.69
C MET A 244 7.25 -8.17 1.20
N ASN A 245 7.60 -7.91 2.46
CA ASN A 245 8.84 -8.39 3.04
C ASN A 245 8.88 -9.92 3.12
N VAL A 246 7.81 -10.57 3.57
CA VAL A 246 7.72 -12.04 3.64
C VAL A 246 7.72 -12.65 2.23
N ALA A 247 6.94 -12.10 1.30
CA ALA A 247 6.93 -12.55 -0.09
C ALA A 247 8.31 -12.45 -0.73
N ARG A 248 9.04 -11.35 -0.48
CA ARG A 248 10.43 -11.18 -0.94
C ARG A 248 11.35 -12.25 -0.38
N MET A 249 11.30 -12.52 0.93
CA MET A 249 12.12 -13.57 1.55
C MET A 249 11.84 -14.96 0.97
N ILE A 250 10.57 -15.28 0.70
CA ILE A 250 10.17 -16.54 0.07
C ILE A 250 10.71 -16.61 -1.37
N ASN A 251 10.54 -15.54 -2.15
CA ASN A 251 11.01 -15.49 -3.52
C ASN A 251 12.55 -15.61 -3.61
N GLU A 252 13.28 -14.98 -2.69
CA GLU A 252 14.73 -15.12 -2.58
C GLU A 252 15.16 -16.58 -2.32
N LEU A 253 14.42 -17.31 -1.46
CA LEU A 253 14.66 -18.73 -1.24
C LEU A 253 14.41 -19.54 -2.52
N ILE A 254 13.33 -19.27 -3.25
CA ILE A 254 12.99 -19.94 -4.51
C ILE A 254 14.07 -19.71 -5.56
N ILE A 255 14.45 -18.46 -5.79
CA ILE A 255 15.49 -18.07 -6.76
C ILE A 255 16.81 -18.74 -6.41
N TYR A 256 17.21 -18.69 -5.14
CA TYR A 256 18.46 -19.30 -4.69
C TYR A 256 18.49 -20.80 -4.91
N TYR A 257 17.42 -21.50 -4.54
CA TYR A 257 17.30 -22.95 -4.72
C TYR A 257 17.28 -23.37 -6.20
N SER A 258 16.66 -22.54 -7.05
CA SER A 258 16.54 -22.78 -8.49
C SER A 258 17.81 -22.43 -9.28
N SER A 259 18.84 -21.91 -8.62
CA SER A 259 20.10 -21.53 -9.25
C SER A 259 20.86 -22.74 -9.82
N LYS A 260 21.63 -22.51 -10.89
CA LYS A 260 22.50 -23.54 -11.49
C LYS A 260 23.49 -24.10 -10.44
N LYS A 261 24.07 -23.22 -9.62
CA LYS A 261 25.00 -23.59 -8.55
C LYS A 261 24.37 -24.61 -7.58
N MET A 262 23.12 -24.40 -7.17
CA MET A 262 22.44 -25.31 -6.26
C MET A 262 22.14 -26.68 -6.90
N ARG A 263 21.86 -26.70 -8.21
CA ARG A 263 21.71 -27.94 -8.98
C ARG A 263 23.03 -28.70 -9.09
N ASP A 264 24.12 -28.01 -9.42
CA ASP A 264 25.45 -28.63 -9.56
C ASP A 264 25.92 -29.27 -8.23
N LEU A 265 25.63 -28.60 -7.10
CA LEU A 265 25.90 -29.14 -5.76
C LEU A 265 25.07 -30.41 -5.45
N LEU A 266 23.81 -30.46 -5.89
CA LEU A 266 22.98 -31.65 -5.75
C LEU A 266 23.57 -32.84 -6.54
N VAL A 267 24.05 -32.58 -7.76
CA VAL A 267 24.69 -33.59 -8.61
C VAL A 267 25.94 -34.16 -7.93
N ALA A 268 26.73 -33.33 -7.23
CA ALA A 268 27.88 -33.81 -6.48
C ALA A 268 27.48 -34.82 -5.38
N ILE A 269 26.43 -34.51 -4.60
CA ILE A 269 25.89 -35.43 -3.58
C ILE A 269 25.42 -36.74 -4.24
N PHE A 270 24.65 -36.67 -5.32
CA PHE A 270 24.19 -37.88 -6.04
C PHE A 270 25.35 -38.71 -6.59
N THR A 271 26.39 -38.04 -7.10
CA THR A 271 27.58 -38.71 -7.64
C THR A 271 28.32 -39.46 -6.54
N TRP A 272 28.40 -38.89 -5.33
CA TRP A 272 29.02 -39.55 -4.18
C TRP A 272 28.32 -40.87 -3.80
N TYR A 273 26.98 -40.84 -3.80
CA TYR A 273 26.13 -42.00 -3.49
C TYR A 273 25.88 -42.93 -4.67
N LYS A 274 26.50 -42.69 -5.83
CA LYS A 274 26.32 -43.53 -7.02
C LYS A 274 26.71 -44.98 -6.73
N GLY A 275 25.81 -45.91 -7.03
CA GLY A 275 25.99 -47.34 -6.80
C GLY A 275 25.42 -47.86 -5.47
N CYS A 276 25.00 -46.98 -4.56
CA CYS A 276 24.29 -47.38 -3.34
C CYS A 276 22.79 -47.59 -3.60
N ASN A 277 22.19 -48.64 -3.05
CA ASN A 277 20.74 -48.84 -3.09
C ASN A 277 20.05 -47.77 -2.23
N ARG A 278 19.13 -46.99 -2.81
CA ARG A 278 18.38 -45.92 -2.12
C ARG A 278 17.57 -46.39 -0.92
N HIS A 279 17.20 -47.67 -0.86
CA HIS A 279 16.42 -48.24 0.23
C HIS A 279 17.28 -48.81 1.37
N ASP A 280 18.58 -48.95 1.16
CA ASP A 280 19.52 -49.47 2.15
C ASP A 280 20.15 -48.32 2.97
N LYS A 281 19.56 -48.06 4.13
CA LYS A 281 19.99 -46.96 5.02
C LYS A 281 21.39 -47.19 5.60
N GLU A 282 21.80 -48.45 5.79
CA GLU A 282 23.11 -48.78 6.35
C GLU A 282 24.21 -48.54 5.32
N ALA A 283 24.00 -48.99 4.08
CA ALA A 283 24.92 -48.70 2.98
C ALA A 283 25.10 -47.19 2.75
N TRP A 284 24.02 -46.42 2.87
CA TRP A 284 24.07 -44.95 2.77
C TRP A 284 24.86 -44.30 3.90
N GLN A 285 24.66 -44.75 5.14
CA GLN A 285 25.45 -44.24 6.27
C GLN A 285 26.92 -44.64 6.16
N GLY A 286 27.22 -45.88 5.72
CA GLY A 286 28.59 -46.33 5.45
C GLY A 286 29.29 -45.45 4.42
N ARG A 287 28.60 -45.14 3.31
CA ARG A 287 29.12 -44.24 2.27
C ARG A 287 29.31 -42.80 2.75
N ALA A 288 28.48 -42.34 3.68
CA ALA A 288 28.66 -41.03 4.34
C ALA A 288 29.88 -41.04 5.28
N ASN A 289 30.13 -42.14 5.99
CA ASN A 289 31.31 -42.28 6.84
C ASN A 289 32.60 -42.30 6.01
N GLU A 290 32.61 -42.98 4.85
CA GLU A 290 33.74 -42.93 3.91
C GLU A 290 34.04 -41.50 3.43
N TRP A 291 32.99 -40.71 3.16
CA TRP A 291 33.15 -39.28 2.83
C TRP A 291 33.81 -38.52 3.97
N ALA A 292 33.33 -38.72 5.20
CA ALA A 292 33.85 -38.03 6.36
C ALA A 292 35.33 -38.36 6.63
N GLU A 293 35.74 -39.61 6.47
CA GLU A 293 37.15 -40.01 6.54
C GLU A 293 37.98 -39.39 5.41
N THR A 294 37.42 -39.30 4.19
CA THR A 294 38.09 -38.64 3.06
C THR A 294 38.32 -37.15 3.34
N ILE A 295 37.32 -36.43 3.87
CA ILE A 295 37.45 -35.03 4.30
C ILE A 295 38.51 -34.89 5.39
N LYS A 296 38.49 -35.78 6.39
CA LYS A 296 39.45 -35.76 7.49
C LYS A 296 40.90 -35.97 7.00
N ALA A 297 41.11 -36.89 6.06
CA ALA A 297 42.40 -37.16 5.45
C ALA A 297 42.90 -36.04 4.52
N ASN A 298 41.99 -35.21 4.00
CA ASN A 298 42.31 -34.09 3.11
C ASN A 298 42.44 -32.74 3.83
N ARG A 299 42.10 -32.70 5.12
CA ARG A 299 42.13 -31.48 5.92
C ARG A 299 43.51 -30.82 5.90
N GLY A 300 43.56 -29.57 5.46
CA GLY A 300 44.78 -28.77 5.38
C GLY A 300 45.59 -28.93 4.08
N LYS A 301 45.18 -29.81 3.16
CA LYS A 301 45.81 -29.92 1.84
C LYS A 301 45.26 -28.85 0.88
N PRO A 302 46.10 -28.22 0.05
CA PRO A 302 45.63 -27.30 -1.00
C PRO A 302 44.92 -28.06 -2.12
N ALA A 303 43.99 -27.39 -2.81
CA ALA A 303 43.14 -28.01 -3.84
C ALA A 303 43.91 -28.70 -4.99
N LYS A 304 45.16 -28.28 -5.24
CA LYS A 304 46.05 -28.87 -6.26
C LYS A 304 46.59 -30.26 -5.88
N GLU A 305 46.62 -30.58 -4.58
CA GLU A 305 47.12 -31.85 -4.04
C GLU A 305 46.01 -32.87 -3.82
N LEU A 306 44.76 -32.49 -4.09
CA LEU A 306 43.61 -33.37 -3.97
C LEU A 306 43.45 -34.21 -5.23
N ASP A 307 43.36 -35.52 -5.05
CA ASP A 307 42.95 -36.44 -6.10
C ASP A 307 41.47 -36.21 -6.51
N GLU A 308 41.00 -36.91 -7.53
CA GLU A 308 39.62 -36.76 -8.00
C GLU A 308 38.58 -37.06 -6.90
N ARG A 309 38.84 -38.09 -6.09
CA ARG A 309 37.97 -38.47 -4.98
C ARG A 309 37.94 -37.40 -3.88
N GLY A 310 39.09 -36.82 -3.55
CA GLY A 310 39.21 -35.73 -2.58
C GLY A 310 38.53 -34.44 -3.04
N ARG A 311 38.68 -34.08 -4.33
CA ARG A 311 37.97 -32.93 -4.91
C ARG A 311 36.45 -33.11 -4.87
N LEU A 312 35.97 -34.31 -5.19
CA LEU A 312 34.54 -34.63 -5.08
C LEU A 312 34.07 -34.55 -3.61
N ALA A 313 34.85 -35.06 -2.66
CA ALA A 313 34.49 -35.00 -1.24
C ALA A 313 34.32 -33.55 -0.74
N GLU A 314 35.23 -32.64 -1.11
CA GLU A 314 35.12 -31.21 -0.78
C GLU A 314 33.89 -30.55 -1.43
N GLN A 315 33.58 -30.88 -2.68
CA GLN A 315 32.35 -30.41 -3.34
C GLN A 315 31.09 -30.91 -2.63
N VAL A 316 31.10 -32.17 -2.15
CA VAL A 316 30.01 -32.75 -1.35
C VAL A 316 29.89 -32.04 0.01
N ASP A 317 30.99 -31.66 0.66
CA ASP A 317 30.92 -30.89 1.91
C ASP A 317 30.31 -29.50 1.69
N MET A 318 30.73 -28.81 0.63
CA MET A 318 30.14 -27.53 0.25
C MET A 318 28.65 -27.69 -0.03
N ALA A 319 28.25 -28.74 -0.77
CA ALA A 319 26.85 -29.04 -1.03
C ALA A 319 26.06 -29.29 0.26
N ARG A 320 26.57 -30.14 1.16
CA ARG A 320 25.98 -30.44 2.47
C ARG A 320 25.73 -29.16 3.26
N ARG A 321 26.75 -28.31 3.42
CA ARG A 321 26.63 -27.03 4.16
C ARG A 321 25.57 -26.13 3.52
N THR A 322 25.63 -25.95 2.20
CA THR A 322 24.70 -25.07 1.48
C THR A 322 23.26 -25.54 1.61
N TYR A 323 22.99 -26.83 1.46
CA TYR A 323 21.64 -27.38 1.63
C TYR A 323 21.16 -27.28 3.08
N SER A 324 22.01 -27.59 4.06
CA SER A 324 21.65 -27.44 5.48
C SER A 324 21.32 -25.99 5.84
N PHE A 325 22.09 -25.01 5.34
CA PHE A 325 21.76 -23.60 5.52
C PHE A 325 20.47 -23.18 4.83
N PHE A 326 20.23 -23.65 3.61
CA PHE A 326 18.99 -23.36 2.89
C PHE A 326 17.76 -23.85 3.69
N PHE A 327 17.75 -25.10 4.13
CA PHE A 327 16.61 -25.64 4.89
C PHE A 327 16.47 -25.03 6.29
N GLN A 328 17.57 -24.60 6.92
CA GLN A 328 17.50 -23.80 8.16
C GLN A 328 16.83 -22.45 7.93
N ARG A 329 17.18 -21.74 6.85
CA ARG A 329 16.52 -20.48 6.48
C ARG A 329 15.06 -20.69 6.13
N TYR A 330 14.75 -21.74 5.37
CA TYR A 330 13.37 -22.15 5.10
C TYR A 330 12.58 -22.35 6.40
N MET A 331 13.11 -23.11 7.36
CA MET A 331 12.48 -23.30 8.67
C MET A 331 12.26 -21.98 9.41
N VAL A 332 13.23 -21.06 9.39
CA VAL A 332 13.09 -19.75 10.04
C VAL A 332 11.95 -18.97 9.39
N VAL A 333 11.95 -18.83 8.06
CA VAL A 333 10.91 -18.10 7.32
C VAL A 333 9.53 -18.73 7.54
N PHE A 334 9.45 -20.06 7.51
CA PHE A 334 8.22 -20.80 7.78
C PHE A 334 7.66 -20.54 9.20
N LYS A 335 8.54 -20.27 10.16
CA LYS A 335 8.16 -19.98 11.55
C LYS A 335 7.89 -18.51 11.84
N ILE A 336 8.10 -17.59 10.89
CA ILE A 336 7.88 -16.14 11.08
C ILE A 336 6.41 -15.84 11.41
N GLY A 337 5.46 -16.58 10.83
CA GLY A 337 4.03 -16.38 11.13
C GLY A 337 3.13 -17.24 10.26
N GLN A 338 1.82 -17.14 10.45
CA GLN A 338 0.85 -17.90 9.67
C GLN A 338 0.84 -17.46 8.19
N LEU A 339 1.03 -16.16 7.93
CA LEU A 339 1.26 -15.58 6.60
C LEU A 339 2.30 -16.34 5.77
N SER A 340 3.46 -16.66 6.34
CA SER A 340 4.52 -17.34 5.58
C SER A 340 4.16 -18.79 5.26
N LYS A 341 3.43 -19.47 6.15
CA LYS A 341 2.94 -20.83 5.90
C LYS A 341 1.92 -20.86 4.76
N GLU A 342 0.98 -19.91 4.76
CA GLU A 342 -0.02 -19.75 3.71
C GLU A 342 0.65 -19.48 2.35
N MET A 343 1.61 -18.54 2.30
CA MET A 343 2.41 -18.29 1.09
C MET A 343 3.18 -19.52 0.62
N PHE A 344 3.84 -20.26 1.53
CA PHE A 344 4.55 -21.50 1.16
C PHE A 344 3.61 -22.59 0.64
N ALA A 345 2.38 -22.66 1.15
CA ALA A 345 1.37 -23.61 0.69
C ALA A 345 0.89 -23.29 -0.74
N GLU A 346 0.76 -22.01 -1.09
CA GLU A 346 0.37 -21.59 -2.44
C GLU A 346 1.42 -21.92 -3.50
N VAL A 347 2.72 -21.83 -3.16
CA VAL A 347 3.82 -22.03 -4.11
C VAL A 347 4.37 -23.47 -4.15
N ASP A 348 3.89 -24.36 -3.27
CA ASP A 348 4.36 -25.75 -3.10
C ASP A 348 5.90 -25.87 -3.09
N PHE A 349 6.56 -25.05 -2.28
CA PHE A 349 8.03 -24.94 -2.26
C PHE A 349 8.65 -25.08 -0.86
N PRO A 350 9.80 -25.76 -0.72
CA PRO A 350 10.44 -26.68 -1.67
C PRO A 350 9.73 -28.04 -1.55
N GLY A 351 8.76 -28.35 -2.41
CA GLY A 351 7.76 -29.41 -2.24
C GLY A 351 8.25 -30.74 -1.63
N LYS A 352 7.31 -31.52 -1.05
CA LYS A 352 7.60 -32.66 -0.14
C LYS A 352 8.72 -33.61 -0.62
N ALA A 353 8.79 -33.92 -1.91
CA ALA A 353 9.84 -34.76 -2.49
C ALA A 353 11.26 -34.23 -2.23
N ARG A 354 11.47 -32.91 -2.37
CA ARG A 354 12.76 -32.25 -2.12
C ARG A 354 13.14 -32.24 -0.64
N MET A 355 12.17 -32.11 0.24
CA MET A 355 12.39 -32.23 1.69
C MET A 355 12.82 -33.66 2.07
N HIS A 356 12.20 -34.68 1.47
CA HIS A 356 12.62 -36.07 1.65
C HIS A 356 14.04 -36.31 1.10
N GLU A 357 14.36 -35.77 -0.08
CA GLU A 357 15.70 -35.85 -0.66
C GLU A 357 16.74 -35.24 0.29
N PHE A 358 16.52 -34.03 0.81
CA PHE A 358 17.42 -33.42 1.78
C PHE A 358 17.65 -34.31 3.01
N LYS A 359 16.58 -34.80 3.63
CA LYS A 359 16.70 -35.67 4.81
C LYS A 359 17.50 -36.94 4.52
N ASN A 360 17.25 -37.57 3.38
CA ASN A 360 17.85 -38.86 3.05
C ASN A 360 19.29 -38.73 2.55
N HIS A 361 19.64 -37.63 1.86
CA HIS A 361 20.96 -37.47 1.25
C HIS A 361 21.91 -36.65 2.10
N VAL A 362 21.41 -35.62 2.78
CA VAL A 362 22.23 -34.72 3.61
C VAL A 362 22.26 -35.19 5.07
N GLY A 363 21.18 -35.79 5.57
CA GLY A 363 21.11 -36.30 6.94
C GLY A 363 22.25 -37.26 7.32
N PRO A 364 22.54 -38.30 6.50
CA PRO A 364 23.66 -39.20 6.77
C PRO A 364 25.02 -38.50 6.74
N LEU A 365 25.21 -37.51 5.86
CA LEU A 365 26.44 -36.70 5.79
C LEU A 365 26.60 -35.81 7.04
N ASP A 366 25.54 -35.19 7.52
CA ASP A 366 25.57 -34.39 8.76
C ASP A 366 25.85 -35.28 9.98
N LYS A 367 25.28 -36.49 10.03
CA LYS A 367 25.58 -37.49 11.08
C LYS A 367 27.05 -37.91 10.99
N ALA A 368 27.55 -38.25 9.81
CA ALA A 368 28.95 -38.64 9.60
C ALA A 368 29.92 -37.51 9.96
N ASN A 369 29.62 -36.26 9.58
CA ASN A 369 30.40 -35.10 9.98
C ASN A 369 30.47 -34.95 11.52
N PHE A 370 29.34 -35.10 12.20
CA PHE A 370 29.29 -35.02 13.67
C PHE A 370 30.11 -36.11 14.35
N LEU A 371 30.02 -37.35 13.87
CA LEU A 371 30.69 -38.50 14.48
C LEU A 371 32.18 -38.60 14.13
N VAL A 372 32.51 -38.46 12.85
CA VAL A 372 33.83 -38.79 12.30
C VAL A 372 34.74 -37.57 12.16
N VAL A 373 34.23 -36.47 11.60
CA VAL A 373 35.02 -35.25 11.37
C VAL A 373 35.20 -34.48 12.68
N MET A 374 34.11 -34.36 13.46
CA MET A 374 34.10 -33.66 14.74
C MET A 374 34.44 -34.56 15.95
N ASN A 375 34.59 -35.88 15.75
CA ASN A 375 34.89 -36.86 16.80
C ASN A 375 33.94 -36.82 18.01
N ASN A 376 32.63 -36.61 17.79
CA ASN A 376 31.65 -36.63 18.88
C ASN A 376 31.07 -38.03 19.14
N PRO A 377 30.64 -38.33 20.38
CA PRO A 377 30.01 -39.61 20.71
C PRO A 377 28.61 -39.75 20.10
N GLU A 378 28.29 -40.94 19.59
CA GLU A 378 27.01 -41.23 18.92
C GLU A 378 25.79 -40.98 19.80
N ALA A 379 25.88 -41.30 21.09
CA ALA A 379 24.80 -41.07 22.05
C ALA A 379 24.32 -39.60 22.13
N LYS A 380 25.13 -38.63 21.70
CA LYS A 380 24.77 -37.20 21.70
C LYS A 380 24.09 -36.75 20.41
N TRP A 381 24.11 -37.55 19.33
CA TRP A 381 23.61 -37.15 18.02
C TRP A 381 22.17 -36.64 18.08
N GLU A 382 21.24 -37.39 18.66
CA GLU A 382 19.83 -36.98 18.68
C GLU A 382 19.59 -35.64 19.37
N SER A 383 20.34 -35.35 20.45
CA SER A 383 20.25 -34.06 21.16
C SER A 383 20.93 -32.89 20.44
N LYS A 384 21.89 -33.18 19.54
CA LYS A 384 22.69 -32.19 18.81
C LYS A 384 22.34 -32.08 17.34
N ARG A 385 21.49 -32.97 16.83
CA ARG A 385 20.99 -32.99 15.46
C ARG A 385 20.36 -31.63 15.13
N PRO A 386 20.65 -31.03 13.96
CA PRO A 386 20.06 -29.76 13.57
C PRO A 386 18.52 -29.77 13.66
N LYS A 387 17.94 -28.73 14.27
CA LYS A 387 16.48 -28.63 14.51
C LYS A 387 15.64 -28.73 13.25
N VAL A 388 16.22 -28.42 12.09
CA VAL A 388 15.59 -28.51 10.77
C VAL A 388 15.11 -29.93 10.45
N TYR A 389 15.82 -30.98 10.89
CA TYR A 389 15.40 -32.36 10.63
C TYR A 389 14.10 -32.71 11.36
N LYS A 390 13.99 -32.33 12.64
CA LYS A 390 12.76 -32.51 13.43
C LYS A 390 11.60 -31.70 12.85
N PHE A 391 11.86 -30.46 12.45
CA PHE A 391 10.88 -29.62 11.79
C PHE A 391 10.33 -30.25 10.49
N LEU A 392 11.21 -30.77 9.62
CA LEU A 392 10.78 -31.43 8.39
C LEU A 392 10.09 -32.77 8.65
N GLU A 393 10.46 -33.50 9.70
CA GLU A 393 9.73 -34.71 10.14
C GLU A 393 8.29 -34.39 10.51
N GLU A 394 8.08 -33.37 11.36
CA GLU A 394 6.75 -32.91 11.76
C GLU A 394 5.94 -32.45 10.54
N PHE A 395 6.55 -31.66 9.65
CA PHE A 395 5.89 -31.14 8.44
C PHE A 395 5.52 -32.24 7.43
N LEU A 396 6.39 -33.23 7.24
CA LEU A 396 6.13 -34.34 6.30
C LEU A 396 5.18 -35.40 6.87
N ALA A 397 4.99 -35.43 8.19
CA ALA A 397 4.13 -36.39 8.88
C ALA A 397 2.63 -36.06 8.82
N ASP A 398 2.21 -34.96 8.17
CA ASP A 398 0.80 -34.56 7.99
C ASP A 398 -0.04 -35.68 7.34
N LYS A 399 -0.54 -36.60 8.17
CA LYS A 399 -1.93 -37.00 8.16
C LYS A 399 -2.72 -35.86 8.84
N PRO A 400 -3.91 -35.50 8.35
CA PRO A 400 -4.75 -34.56 9.07
C PRO A 400 -4.96 -35.10 10.49
N LYS A 401 -4.55 -34.35 11.51
CA LYS A 401 -5.06 -34.60 12.85
C LYS A 401 -6.55 -34.31 12.77
N GLU A 402 -7.37 -35.36 12.84
CA GLU A 402 -8.79 -35.21 13.17
C GLU A 402 -8.87 -34.32 14.40
N ILE A 403 -9.33 -33.10 14.19
CA ILE A 403 -9.90 -32.29 15.25
C ILE A 403 -11.07 -33.14 15.73
N ASN A 404 -11.02 -33.63 16.97
CA ASN A 404 -12.11 -34.37 17.59
C ASN A 404 -13.41 -33.62 17.32
N ALA A 405 -14.21 -34.11 16.37
CA ALA A 405 -15.56 -33.64 16.21
C ALA A 405 -16.28 -33.93 17.53
N PRO A 406 -17.02 -32.96 18.11
CA PRO A 406 -17.89 -33.27 19.24
C PRO A 406 -18.82 -34.43 18.83
N PRO A 407 -19.15 -35.33 19.77
CA PRO A 407 -19.92 -36.53 19.47
C PRO A 407 -21.21 -36.13 18.76
N THR A 408 -21.42 -36.69 17.57
CA THR A 408 -22.66 -36.54 16.82
C THR A 408 -23.81 -36.97 17.73
N PRO A 409 -24.80 -36.09 18.02
CA PRO A 409 -25.97 -36.52 18.76
C PRO A 409 -26.68 -37.63 17.97
N ALA A 410 -27.09 -38.68 18.68
CA ALA A 410 -27.75 -39.84 18.10
C ALA A 410 -28.92 -39.43 17.19
N PRO A 411 -29.11 -40.11 16.04
CA PRO A 411 -30.20 -39.79 15.13
C PRO A 411 -31.54 -39.96 15.84
N THR A 412 -32.33 -38.88 15.83
CA THR A 412 -33.73 -38.89 16.23
C THR A 412 -34.53 -39.72 15.21
N PRO A 413 -35.50 -40.54 15.62
CA PRO A 413 -36.20 -41.44 14.70
C PRO A 413 -36.94 -40.67 13.60
N GLU A 414 -36.76 -41.16 12.38
CA GLU A 414 -37.35 -40.68 11.13
C GLU A 414 -38.87 -40.49 11.23
N GLU A 415 -39.34 -39.25 11.04
CA GLU A 415 -40.73 -38.99 10.67
C GLU A 415 -40.85 -39.15 9.14
N LYS A 416 -41.52 -40.22 8.72
CA LYS A 416 -41.81 -40.51 7.32
C LYS A 416 -42.66 -39.39 6.72
N VAL A 417 -42.07 -38.57 5.85
CA VAL A 417 -42.82 -37.72 4.91
C VAL A 417 -42.72 -38.33 3.52
N ILE A 418 -43.88 -38.73 3.01
CA ILE A 418 -44.13 -39.26 1.67
C ILE A 418 -43.92 -38.13 0.64
N PRO A 419 -43.23 -38.36 -0.49
CA PRO A 419 -42.97 -37.31 -1.48
C PRO A 419 -44.21 -37.02 -2.32
N LYS A 420 -44.44 -35.74 -2.62
CA LYS A 420 -45.22 -35.32 -3.78
C LYS A 420 -44.26 -34.79 -4.84
N GLU A 421 -44.32 -35.42 -5.99
CA GLU A 421 -43.82 -34.92 -7.27
C GLU A 421 -44.52 -33.60 -7.60
N ASP A 422 -43.78 -32.58 -7.99
CA ASP A 422 -43.88 -31.98 -9.33
C ASP A 422 -43.08 -30.66 -9.45
N GLU A 423 -42.64 -30.43 -10.69
CA GLU A 423 -42.19 -29.18 -11.31
C GLU A 423 -40.72 -28.73 -11.21
N ILE A 424 -40.01 -29.03 -12.30
CA ILE A 424 -38.79 -28.38 -12.79
C ILE A 424 -39.20 -27.13 -13.61
N PRO A 425 -38.50 -26.00 -13.44
CA PRO A 425 -37.90 -25.30 -14.59
C PRO A 425 -36.44 -24.97 -14.28
N ALA A 426 -35.44 -25.43 -15.04
CA ALA A 426 -35.01 -24.95 -16.35
C ALA A 426 -34.68 -23.44 -16.37
N ASP A 427 -33.39 -23.17 -16.61
CA ASP A 427 -32.72 -21.90 -16.95
C ASP A 427 -32.32 -20.93 -15.83
N ALA A 428 -31.03 -20.99 -15.45
CA ALA A 428 -30.26 -19.83 -15.04
C ALA A 428 -28.82 -19.93 -15.58
N GLU A 429 -28.48 -18.93 -16.38
CA GLU A 429 -27.23 -18.74 -17.10
C GLU A 429 -25.99 -18.76 -16.20
N LYS A 430 -24.94 -19.44 -16.67
CA LYS A 430 -23.59 -19.38 -16.09
C LYS A 430 -22.97 -18.02 -16.42
N GLN A 431 -22.93 -17.10 -15.46
CA GLN A 431 -21.95 -16.01 -15.47
C GLN A 431 -20.63 -16.49 -14.84
N PRO A 432 -19.46 -16.26 -15.46
CA PRO A 432 -18.18 -16.56 -14.83
C PRO A 432 -17.85 -15.53 -13.75
N LEU A 433 -17.46 -16.02 -12.57
CA LEU A 433 -16.88 -15.23 -11.49
C LEU A 433 -15.53 -14.63 -11.93
N PRO A 434 -15.18 -13.40 -11.50
CA PRO A 434 -13.90 -12.79 -11.83
C PRO A 434 -12.77 -13.45 -11.03
N THR A 435 -11.86 -14.14 -11.72
CA THR A 435 -10.56 -14.54 -11.19
C THR A 435 -9.68 -13.31 -11.02
N PHE A 436 -9.54 -12.79 -9.80
CA PHE A 436 -8.46 -11.85 -9.46
C PHE A 436 -7.14 -12.63 -9.31
N GLY A 437 -6.30 -12.57 -10.33
CA GLY A 437 -5.05 -13.32 -10.41
C GLY A 437 -3.91 -12.70 -9.59
N LEU A 438 -3.54 -13.34 -8.48
CA LEU A 438 -2.23 -13.17 -7.81
C LEU A 438 -1.03 -13.55 -8.71
N ARG A 439 -1.30 -14.26 -9.80
CA ARG A 439 -0.32 -14.70 -10.79
C ARG A 439 0.30 -13.52 -11.57
N ASP A 440 -0.47 -12.48 -11.83
CA ASP A 440 -0.02 -11.30 -12.59
C ASP A 440 0.89 -10.40 -11.74
N THR A 441 0.66 -10.36 -10.42
CA THR A 441 1.50 -9.61 -9.46
C THR A 441 2.89 -10.25 -9.31
N LEU A 442 2.98 -11.59 -9.38
CA LEU A 442 4.25 -12.32 -9.32
C LEU A 442 5.06 -12.22 -10.61
N LEU A 443 4.40 -12.18 -11.77
CA LEU A 443 5.05 -12.02 -13.07
C LEU A 443 5.62 -10.60 -13.27
N ASN A 444 4.91 -9.56 -12.82
CA ASN A 444 5.43 -8.18 -12.88
C ASN A 444 6.64 -7.95 -11.96
N GLY A 445 6.74 -8.67 -10.83
CA GLY A 445 7.91 -8.61 -9.95
C GLY A 445 9.19 -9.20 -10.57
N LEU A 446 9.05 -10.21 -11.44
CA LEU A 446 10.17 -10.84 -12.16
C LEU A 446 10.77 -9.92 -13.22
N GLU A 447 9.95 -9.06 -13.85
CA GLU A 447 10.42 -8.17 -14.93
C GLU A 447 11.21 -6.97 -14.40
N ILE A 448 10.84 -6.45 -13.21
CA ILE A 448 11.49 -5.30 -12.56
C ILE A 448 12.85 -5.68 -11.93
N ALA A 449 12.98 -6.90 -11.40
CA ALA A 449 14.23 -7.39 -10.79
C ALA A 449 15.35 -7.66 -11.82
N SER A 450 15.00 -7.91 -13.08
CA SER A 450 15.98 -8.19 -14.15
C SER A 450 16.75 -6.96 -14.66
N LYS A 451 16.34 -5.74 -14.27
CA LYS A 451 16.85 -4.47 -14.84
C LYS A 451 17.63 -3.58 -13.87
N ASN A 452 17.90 -4.02 -12.63
CA ASN A 452 18.46 -3.14 -11.60
C ASN A 452 19.91 -3.52 -11.19
N PRO A 453 20.95 -2.79 -11.65
CA PRO A 453 22.35 -3.12 -11.40
C PRO A 453 22.84 -2.86 -9.95
N MET A 454 22.03 -2.23 -9.09
CA MET A 454 22.38 -2.02 -7.67
C MET A 454 22.29 -3.28 -6.80
N ILE A 455 21.80 -4.41 -7.34
CA ILE A 455 21.53 -5.65 -6.57
C ILE A 455 22.79 -6.52 -6.38
N ASN A 456 23.88 -6.28 -7.13
CA ASN A 456 25.11 -7.09 -7.02
C ASN A 456 26.04 -6.72 -5.84
N GLY A 457 25.82 -5.59 -5.16
CA GLY A 457 26.76 -5.05 -4.15
C GLY A 457 26.67 -5.66 -2.74
N ALA A 458 25.58 -6.35 -2.40
CA ALA A 458 25.39 -6.90 -1.04
C ALA A 458 25.94 -8.33 -0.85
N PHE A 459 26.51 -8.94 -1.91
CA PHE A 459 26.96 -10.33 -1.90
C PHE A 459 28.45 -10.54 -2.18
N THR A 460 29.24 -9.48 -2.35
CA THR A 460 30.70 -9.57 -2.56
C THR A 460 31.53 -9.62 -1.27
N THR A 461 30.98 -9.33 -0.09
CA THR A 461 31.75 -9.22 1.15
C THR A 461 31.90 -10.51 1.98
N LEU A 462 31.49 -11.67 1.46
CA LEU A 462 31.64 -12.96 2.15
C LEU A 462 32.23 -14.08 1.26
N ALA A 463 32.85 -13.69 0.15
CA ALA A 463 33.62 -14.58 -0.71
C ALA A 463 35.09 -14.12 -0.86
N GLU A 464 35.61 -13.45 0.16
CA GLU A 464 37.05 -13.31 0.45
C GLU A 464 37.40 -14.00 1.75
#